data_AF-A0A2N5CNF0-F1
#
_entry.id   AF-A0A2N5CNF0-F1
#
_cell.length_a   1.000
_cell.length_b   1.000
_cell.length_c   1.000
_cell.angle_alpha   90.00
_cell.angle_beta   90.00
_cell.angle_gamma   90.00
#
_symmetry.space_group_name_H-M   'P 1'
#
loop_
_entity.id
_entity.type
_entity.pdbx_description
1 polymer ?
#
loop_
_entity_poly.entity_id
_entity_poly.type
_entity_poly.pdbx_seq_one_letter_code
_entity_poly.pdbx_strand_id
1 'polypeptide(L)'
;MAFSPRSPLALAAAVSVLAAAAHAQEVAVSTLAPPDLFSNPAADTGLPGDLWNDASPGLMRETLPKLATKPLSPAFADFARRVLATGARAPAGVGDDPEMGGARGLALIALGDAAGAKRVMDRTPGLDQNAALAMAAAEASLIAGDDDRACAVADALGVDRGAGYWLRLRAFCQARAGQTAEAQLTFNLAQQQGKDADYARLMPALLSGAAPTGGASLRTGINYALSRKLGLDLQAAAATATPATRAVLAPPAADLAAAQAADWAFLKSAKPGADFAAAARAAGALIAAMVAADAPITDPGLFLRAALAAGDVKTAQAIRGKMTGDAIPGVGNQDLALFDAALAAASGGSTDQALDRLVELGASGGAKSPAQPAAVVLQALGGALSPEDRATFAGFDGGKSTASAARLALLDSAAAAGRKGEAAVLALSVAAEAGVAGPSAADRARIVAALNRAGLSADARALAVEGLLPAPPAPPKPAAKPAPKKK
;
A
#
# COMPACT_ATOMS: atom_id res chain seq x y z
N MET A 1 57.85 -81.01 -48.40
CA MET A 1 57.89 -81.61 -47.05
C MET A 1 57.55 -80.49 -46.08
N ALA A 2 56.26 -80.27 -45.78
CA ALA A 2 55.49 -80.90 -44.71
C ALA A 2 55.78 -80.27 -43.33
N PHE A 3 54.89 -79.41 -42.82
CA PHE A 3 53.96 -79.72 -41.72
C PHE A 3 53.22 -78.45 -41.22
N SER A 4 51.90 -78.59 -41.11
CA SER A 4 50.94 -77.80 -40.31
C SER A 4 51.15 -78.09 -38.79
N PRO A 5 50.27 -77.67 -37.85
CA PRO A 5 49.39 -76.50 -37.71
C PRO A 5 49.49 -75.87 -36.28
N ARG A 6 48.73 -74.79 -35.99
CA ARG A 6 47.76 -74.69 -34.84
C ARG A 6 47.22 -73.25 -34.63
N SER A 7 45.91 -73.12 -34.77
CA SER A 7 45.01 -72.12 -34.14
C SER A 7 45.10 -72.17 -32.59
N PRO A 8 44.45 -71.30 -31.78
CA PRO A 8 43.31 -70.42 -32.09
C PRO A 8 43.19 -69.06 -31.35
N LEU A 9 42.14 -68.32 -31.74
CA LEU A 9 41.27 -67.40 -30.96
C LEU A 9 41.91 -66.48 -29.89
N ALA A 10 41.80 -65.16 -30.09
CA ALA A 10 40.76 -64.32 -29.47
C ALA A 10 41.15 -62.82 -29.48
N LEU A 11 40.10 -61.98 -29.54
CA LEU A 11 40.00 -60.59 -29.07
C LEU A 11 40.27 -59.41 -30.03
N ALA A 12 39.29 -58.48 -29.95
CA ALA A 12 39.33 -57.03 -30.20
C ALA A 12 38.85 -56.48 -31.56
N ALA A 13 37.53 -56.54 -31.69
CA ALA A 13 36.59 -55.59 -32.29
C ALA A 13 37.06 -54.18 -32.70
N ALA A 14 36.91 -53.93 -34.00
CA ALA A 14 36.28 -52.79 -34.72
C ALA A 14 36.24 -51.38 -34.08
N VAL A 15 36.90 -50.43 -34.76
CA VAL A 15 36.86 -48.98 -34.53
C VAL A 15 36.35 -48.25 -35.79
N SER A 16 35.22 -47.57 -35.61
CA SER A 16 34.84 -46.24 -36.12
C SER A 16 34.65 -45.96 -37.63
N VAL A 17 33.38 -45.83 -38.03
CA VAL A 17 32.92 -44.76 -38.95
C VAL A 17 31.58 -44.24 -38.44
N LEU A 18 31.54 -42.98 -37.99
CA LEU A 18 30.29 -42.22 -37.85
C LEU A 18 30.48 -40.83 -38.45
N ALA A 19 29.78 -40.59 -39.56
CA ALA A 19 29.61 -39.30 -40.18
C ALA A 19 28.67 -38.44 -39.33
N ALA A 20 29.08 -37.22 -38.98
CA ALA A 20 28.27 -36.26 -38.27
C ALA A 20 27.24 -35.64 -39.21
N ALA A 21 25.96 -35.92 -38.99
CA ALA A 21 24.87 -35.12 -39.53
C ALA A 21 24.69 -33.88 -38.63
N ALA A 22 25.03 -32.71 -39.15
CA ALA A 22 24.72 -31.44 -38.50
C ALA A 22 23.21 -31.18 -38.65
N HIS A 23 22.46 -31.32 -37.56
CA HIS A 23 21.07 -30.88 -37.50
C HIS A 23 21.03 -29.35 -37.42
N ALA A 24 20.43 -28.72 -38.44
CA ALA A 24 20.01 -27.34 -38.37
C ALA A 24 18.88 -27.24 -37.33
N GLN A 25 19.16 -26.61 -36.19
CA GLN A 25 18.15 -26.28 -35.20
C GLN A 25 17.30 -25.14 -35.76
N GLU A 26 16.03 -25.42 -36.09
CA GLU A 26 15.03 -24.39 -36.35
C GLU A 26 14.97 -23.48 -35.13
N VAL A 27 15.32 -22.20 -35.33
CA VAL A 27 15.03 -21.14 -34.37
C VAL A 27 13.52 -20.95 -34.39
N ALA A 28 12.81 -21.69 -33.54
CA ALA A 28 11.39 -21.48 -33.32
C ALA A 28 11.20 -20.10 -32.69
N VAL A 29 10.84 -19.12 -33.52
CA VAL A 29 10.35 -17.83 -33.04
C VAL A 29 8.97 -18.07 -32.45
N SER A 30 8.92 -18.49 -31.18
CA SER A 30 7.70 -18.46 -30.40
C SER A 30 7.29 -17.00 -30.28
N THR A 31 6.26 -16.60 -31.01
CA THR A 31 5.63 -15.30 -30.85
C THR A 31 5.20 -15.19 -29.40
N LEU A 32 5.80 -14.27 -28.63
CA LEU A 32 5.36 -14.01 -27.28
C LEU A 32 3.88 -13.62 -27.33
N ALA A 33 3.07 -14.26 -26.49
CA ALA A 33 1.70 -13.83 -26.31
C ALA A 33 1.68 -12.34 -25.93
N PRO A 34 0.72 -11.56 -26.43
CA PRO A 34 0.62 -10.15 -26.08
C PRO A 34 0.56 -10.01 -24.55
N PRO A 35 1.22 -8.98 -23.98
CA PRO A 35 1.19 -8.73 -22.54
C PRO A 35 -0.25 -8.50 -22.09
N ASP A 36 -0.62 -9.11 -20.97
CA ASP A 36 -1.95 -8.96 -20.38
C ASP A 36 -2.09 -7.62 -19.62
N LEU A 37 -3.28 -7.33 -19.09
CA LEU A 37 -3.60 -6.08 -18.39
C LEU A 37 -2.83 -5.88 -17.06
N PHE A 38 -2.12 -6.91 -16.57
CA PHE A 38 -1.28 -6.85 -15.37
C PHE A 38 0.21 -6.80 -15.67
N SER A 39 0.61 -7.19 -16.88
CA SER A 39 2.01 -7.28 -17.32
C SER A 39 2.69 -5.91 -17.41
N ASN A 40 1.93 -4.85 -17.68
CA ASN A 40 2.46 -3.48 -17.69
C ASN A 40 2.73 -2.99 -16.24
N PRO A 41 3.97 -2.64 -15.87
CA PRO A 41 4.28 -2.13 -14.54
C PRO A 41 3.81 -0.67 -14.38
N ALA A 42 3.28 -0.37 -13.20
CA ALA A 42 3.03 1.00 -12.75
C ALA A 42 4.30 1.62 -12.17
N ALA A 43 5.17 0.83 -11.52
CA ALA A 43 6.45 1.27 -10.97
C ALA A 43 7.45 0.10 -10.93
N ASP A 44 8.73 0.42 -10.70
CA ASP A 44 9.71 -0.59 -10.29
C ASP A 44 9.53 -0.88 -8.80
N THR A 45 9.18 -2.12 -8.48
CA THR A 45 8.83 -2.55 -7.12
C THR A 45 9.86 -3.51 -6.54
N GLY A 46 10.80 -4.00 -7.36
CA GLY A 46 11.70 -5.11 -7.00
C GLY A 46 10.99 -6.45 -6.74
N LEU A 47 9.68 -6.57 -7.02
CA LEU A 47 8.98 -7.86 -7.04
C LEU A 47 9.17 -8.52 -8.41
N PRO A 48 9.24 -9.86 -8.47
CA PRO A 48 9.56 -10.55 -9.72
C PRO A 48 8.36 -10.56 -10.68
N GLY A 49 8.62 -10.65 -11.99
CA GLY A 49 7.59 -10.69 -13.03
C GLY A 49 6.71 -11.95 -13.02
N ASP A 50 7.09 -12.95 -12.22
CA ASP A 50 6.38 -14.21 -12.00
C ASP A 50 5.58 -14.21 -10.68
N LEU A 51 5.36 -13.03 -10.08
CA LEU A 51 4.67 -12.83 -8.81
C LEU A 51 3.38 -13.64 -8.67
N TRP A 52 2.59 -13.73 -9.75
CA TRP A 52 1.28 -14.38 -9.75
C TRP A 52 1.28 -15.84 -10.18
N ASN A 53 2.45 -16.46 -10.34
CA ASN A 53 2.53 -17.89 -10.65
C ASN A 53 1.77 -18.72 -9.61
N ASP A 54 0.94 -19.63 -10.10
CA ASP A 54 0.06 -20.51 -9.32
C ASP A 54 -0.93 -19.80 -8.38
N ALA A 55 -1.12 -18.49 -8.50
CA ALA A 55 -2.08 -17.78 -7.66
C ALA A 55 -3.52 -18.03 -8.14
N SER A 56 -4.44 -18.24 -7.19
CA SER A 56 -5.85 -18.47 -7.50
C SER A 56 -6.51 -17.27 -8.19
N PRO A 57 -7.07 -17.45 -9.41
CA PRO A 57 -7.87 -16.43 -10.08
C PRO A 57 -9.09 -15.98 -9.25
N GLY A 58 -9.70 -16.92 -8.52
CA GLY A 58 -10.88 -16.65 -7.71
C GLY A 58 -10.60 -15.71 -6.54
N LEU A 59 -9.48 -15.93 -5.83
CA LEU A 59 -9.06 -15.05 -4.73
C LEU A 59 -8.75 -13.63 -5.22
N MET A 60 -8.13 -13.52 -6.40
CA MET A 60 -7.81 -12.23 -7.00
C MET A 60 -9.08 -11.45 -7.38
N ARG A 61 -10.08 -12.10 -8.01
CA ARG A 61 -11.38 -11.50 -8.34
C ARG A 61 -12.16 -11.08 -7.10
N GLU A 62 -12.06 -11.83 -6.00
CA GLU A 62 -12.72 -11.48 -4.75
C GLU A 62 -12.04 -10.28 -4.05
N THR A 63 -10.71 -10.23 -4.08
CA THR A 63 -9.94 -9.31 -3.24
C THR A 63 -9.68 -7.97 -3.92
N LEU A 64 -9.32 -7.96 -5.20
CA LEU A 64 -8.88 -6.75 -5.90
C LEU A 64 -9.94 -5.62 -5.86
N PRO A 65 -11.24 -5.85 -6.13
CA PRO A 65 -12.24 -4.78 -6.07
C PRO A 65 -12.41 -4.19 -4.65
N LYS A 66 -12.15 -4.99 -3.60
CA LYS A 66 -12.20 -4.51 -2.22
C LYS A 66 -11.08 -3.52 -1.93
N LEU A 67 -9.92 -3.65 -2.57
CA LEU A 67 -8.79 -2.72 -2.38
C LEU A 67 -9.06 -1.33 -2.95
N ALA A 68 -9.95 -1.21 -3.94
CA ALA A 68 -10.38 0.08 -4.48
C ALA A 68 -11.39 0.82 -3.60
N THR A 69 -12.07 0.11 -2.69
CA THR A 69 -13.24 0.63 -1.96
C THR A 69 -13.10 0.59 -0.45
N LYS A 70 -12.21 -0.27 0.08
CA LYS A 70 -11.97 -0.42 1.50
C LYS A 70 -10.61 0.16 1.87
N PRO A 71 -10.56 1.18 2.74
CA PRO A 71 -9.29 1.73 3.20
C PRO A 71 -8.53 0.71 4.07
N LEU A 72 -7.21 0.69 3.94
CA LEU A 72 -6.30 -0.18 4.67
C LEU A 72 -5.51 0.64 5.71
N SER A 73 -4.86 -0.04 6.67
CA SER A 73 -3.83 0.60 7.47
C SER A 73 -2.61 0.98 6.59
N PRO A 74 -1.79 1.97 6.99
CA PRO A 74 -0.69 2.49 6.19
C PRO A 74 0.23 1.45 5.55
N ALA A 75 0.77 0.53 6.33
CA ALA A 75 1.72 -0.46 5.85
C ALA A 75 1.06 -1.47 4.90
N PHE A 76 -0.21 -1.82 5.14
CA PHE A 76 -0.99 -2.65 4.22
C PHE A 76 -1.38 -1.91 2.94
N ALA A 77 -1.64 -0.60 3.00
CA ALA A 77 -1.86 0.22 1.81
C ALA A 77 -0.60 0.33 0.94
N ASP A 78 0.56 0.54 1.58
CA ASP A 78 1.85 0.58 0.89
C ASP A 78 2.21 -0.80 0.29
N PHE A 79 1.94 -1.89 1.02
CA PHE A 79 2.07 -3.26 0.51
C PHE A 79 1.15 -3.53 -0.69
N ALA A 80 -0.14 -3.18 -0.58
CA ALA A 80 -1.11 -3.34 -1.67
C ALA A 80 -0.67 -2.57 -2.92
N ARG A 81 -0.23 -1.32 -2.74
CA ARG A 81 0.25 -0.47 -3.84
C ARG A 81 1.44 -1.12 -4.53
N ARG A 82 2.43 -1.61 -3.77
CA ARG A 82 3.62 -2.29 -4.31
C ARG A 82 3.26 -3.56 -5.08
N VAL A 83 2.37 -4.39 -4.54
CA VAL A 83 1.90 -5.62 -5.22
C VAL A 83 1.19 -5.29 -6.53
N LEU A 84 0.25 -4.34 -6.53
CA LEU A 84 -0.52 -3.97 -7.71
C LEU A 84 0.28 -3.18 -8.76
N ALA A 85 1.30 -2.43 -8.32
CA ALA A 85 2.17 -1.67 -9.20
C ALA A 85 3.17 -2.56 -9.97
N THR A 86 3.37 -3.80 -9.51
CA THR A 86 4.27 -4.77 -10.16
C THR A 86 3.70 -5.19 -11.51
N GLY A 87 4.53 -5.11 -12.55
CA GLY A 87 4.23 -5.69 -13.86
C GLY A 87 4.50 -7.18 -13.84
N ALA A 88 3.45 -7.99 -13.77
CA ALA A 88 3.56 -9.44 -13.74
C ALA A 88 2.35 -10.06 -14.45
N ARG A 89 2.56 -11.17 -15.16
CA ARG A 89 1.48 -11.87 -15.85
C ARG A 89 0.44 -12.34 -14.82
N ALA A 90 -0.82 -11.99 -14.99
CA ALA A 90 -1.86 -12.36 -14.05
C ALA A 90 -2.18 -13.86 -14.09
N PRO A 91 -2.90 -14.39 -13.09
CA PRO A 91 -3.49 -15.71 -13.18
C PRO A 91 -4.41 -15.84 -14.39
N ALA A 92 -4.57 -17.07 -14.89
CA ALA A 92 -5.36 -17.36 -16.08
C ALA A 92 -6.77 -16.74 -16.01
N GLY A 93 -7.13 -16.01 -17.07
CA GLY A 93 -8.43 -15.33 -17.22
C GLY A 93 -8.63 -14.10 -16.31
N VAL A 94 -7.64 -13.67 -15.53
CA VAL A 94 -7.66 -12.37 -14.83
C VAL A 94 -7.01 -11.29 -15.67
N GLY A 95 -5.88 -11.62 -16.31
CA GLY A 95 -5.11 -10.67 -17.12
C GLY A 95 -5.82 -10.20 -18.38
N ASP A 96 -6.73 -11.02 -18.90
CA ASP A 96 -7.49 -10.73 -20.12
C ASP A 96 -8.85 -10.05 -19.83
N ASP A 97 -9.22 -9.91 -18.55
CA ASP A 97 -10.50 -9.38 -18.11
C ASP A 97 -10.43 -7.85 -17.92
N PRO A 98 -11.12 -7.05 -18.76
CA PRO A 98 -11.11 -5.59 -18.67
C PRO A 98 -11.61 -5.06 -17.33
N GLU A 99 -12.54 -5.75 -16.67
CA GLU A 99 -13.04 -5.36 -15.35
C GLU A 99 -11.93 -5.49 -14.30
N MET A 100 -11.10 -6.54 -14.41
CA MET A 100 -9.96 -6.73 -13.52
C MET A 100 -8.83 -5.74 -13.79
N GLY A 101 -8.57 -5.40 -15.06
CA GLY A 101 -7.65 -4.32 -15.41
C GLY A 101 -8.11 -2.96 -14.87
N GLY A 102 -9.42 -2.67 -14.98
CA GLY A 102 -10.03 -1.45 -14.45
C GLY A 102 -9.95 -1.40 -12.92
N ALA A 103 -10.27 -2.52 -12.25
CA ALA A 103 -10.15 -2.66 -10.81
C ALA A 103 -8.70 -2.47 -10.32
N ARG A 104 -7.70 -2.95 -11.06
CA ARG A 104 -6.27 -2.68 -10.76
C ARG A 104 -5.97 -1.19 -10.79
N GLY A 105 -6.39 -0.50 -11.85
CA GLY A 105 -6.18 0.94 -12.00
C GLY A 105 -6.87 1.75 -10.88
N LEU A 106 -8.13 1.44 -10.60
CA LEU A 106 -8.90 2.10 -9.53
C LEU A 106 -8.33 1.79 -8.13
N ALA A 107 -7.85 0.58 -7.88
CA ALA A 107 -7.18 0.23 -6.64
C ALA A 107 -5.86 1.01 -6.47
N LEU A 108 -5.04 1.12 -7.53
CA LEU A 108 -3.84 1.96 -7.51
C LEU A 108 -4.17 3.43 -7.16
N ILE A 109 -5.22 3.98 -7.77
CA ILE A 109 -5.71 5.33 -7.44
C ILE A 109 -6.12 5.41 -5.97
N ALA A 110 -7.00 4.52 -5.50
CA ALA A 110 -7.47 4.51 -4.11
C ALA A 110 -6.31 4.40 -3.09
N LEU A 111 -5.25 3.68 -3.45
CA LEU A 111 -4.03 3.51 -2.66
C LEU A 111 -3.04 4.67 -2.79
N GLY A 112 -3.34 5.71 -3.58
CA GLY A 112 -2.54 6.92 -3.71
C GLY A 112 -1.61 7.00 -4.92
N ASP A 113 -1.65 6.02 -5.83
CA ASP A 113 -0.79 5.94 -7.01
C ASP A 113 -1.53 6.27 -8.32
N ALA A 114 -2.14 7.45 -8.39
CA ALA A 114 -2.79 7.91 -9.62
C ALA A 114 -1.79 8.05 -10.79
N ALA A 115 -0.54 8.43 -10.50
CA ALA A 115 0.50 8.55 -11.51
C ALA A 115 0.88 7.18 -12.11
N GLY A 116 1.02 6.14 -11.27
CA GLY A 116 1.24 4.77 -11.71
C GLY A 116 0.04 4.19 -12.45
N ALA A 117 -1.18 4.44 -11.97
CA ALA A 117 -2.40 4.06 -12.68
C ALA A 117 -2.45 4.70 -14.08
N LYS A 118 -2.11 5.99 -14.20
CA LYS A 118 -2.02 6.67 -15.51
C LYS A 118 -0.99 6.00 -16.43
N ARG A 119 0.21 5.70 -15.91
CA ARG A 119 1.26 5.00 -16.69
C ARG A 119 0.81 3.65 -17.23
N VAL A 120 0.01 2.90 -16.45
CA VAL A 120 -0.58 1.63 -16.91
C VAL A 120 -1.64 1.90 -17.98
N MET A 121 -2.62 2.76 -17.67
CA MET A 121 -3.78 3.00 -18.54
C MET A 121 -3.40 3.64 -19.89
N ASP A 122 -2.36 4.47 -19.94
CA ASP A 122 -1.88 5.06 -21.20
C ASP A 122 -1.32 4.01 -22.19
N ARG A 123 -0.98 2.81 -21.71
CA ARG A 123 -0.50 1.68 -22.54
C ARG A 123 -1.55 0.57 -22.68
N THR A 124 -2.74 0.75 -22.11
CA THR A 124 -3.81 -0.24 -22.13
C THR A 124 -4.65 -0.07 -23.41
N PRO A 125 -4.75 -1.09 -24.27
CA PRO A 125 -5.63 -1.05 -25.42
C PRO A 125 -7.11 -1.18 -25.03
N GLY A 126 -8.01 -0.77 -25.93
CA GLY A 126 -9.45 -1.02 -25.79
C GLY A 126 -10.16 -0.18 -24.73
N LEU A 127 -9.61 0.98 -24.33
CA LEU A 127 -10.27 1.89 -23.39
C LEU A 127 -11.66 2.33 -23.90
N ASP A 128 -11.80 2.55 -25.20
CA ASP A 128 -13.03 2.98 -25.88
C ASP A 128 -14.17 1.95 -25.82
N GLN A 129 -13.85 0.68 -25.58
CA GLN A 129 -14.83 -0.42 -25.53
C GLN A 129 -15.10 -0.94 -24.11
N ASN A 130 -14.41 -0.43 -23.10
CA ASN A 130 -14.44 -0.98 -21.75
C ASN A 130 -14.57 0.14 -20.70
N ALA A 131 -15.77 0.28 -20.13
CA ALA A 131 -16.08 1.37 -19.19
C ALA A 131 -15.20 1.34 -17.94
N ALA A 132 -14.86 0.17 -17.39
CA ALA A 132 -14.01 0.06 -16.21
C ALA A 132 -12.56 0.54 -16.49
N LEU A 133 -11.97 0.15 -17.62
CA LEU A 133 -10.65 0.62 -18.03
C LEU A 133 -10.64 2.12 -18.30
N ALA A 134 -11.65 2.61 -19.04
CA ALA A 134 -11.80 4.03 -19.31
C ALA A 134 -11.96 4.85 -18.02
N MET A 135 -12.73 4.37 -17.05
CA MET A 135 -12.94 5.07 -15.78
C MET A 135 -11.63 5.21 -15.00
N ALA A 136 -10.83 4.14 -14.93
CA ALA A 136 -9.51 4.20 -14.31
C ALA A 136 -8.59 5.20 -15.03
N ALA A 137 -8.60 5.20 -16.37
CA ALA A 137 -7.81 6.13 -17.18
C ALA A 137 -8.21 7.60 -16.97
N ALA A 138 -9.52 7.88 -16.94
CA ALA A 138 -10.08 9.21 -16.73
C ALA A 138 -9.79 9.72 -15.31
N GLU A 139 -10.05 8.93 -14.27
CA GLU A 139 -9.75 9.32 -12.88
C GLU A 139 -8.26 9.60 -12.67
N ALA A 140 -7.39 8.71 -13.16
CA ALA A 140 -5.95 8.91 -13.06
C ALA A 140 -5.50 10.21 -13.75
N SER A 141 -6.08 10.53 -14.91
CA SER A 141 -5.77 11.74 -15.67
C SER A 141 -6.27 13.00 -14.98
N LEU A 142 -7.50 13.01 -14.44
CA LEU A 142 -8.05 14.14 -13.68
C LEU A 142 -7.21 14.45 -12.43
N ILE A 143 -6.77 13.41 -11.71
CA ILE A 143 -5.93 13.56 -10.52
C ILE A 143 -4.52 14.03 -10.91
N ALA A 144 -3.97 13.54 -12.02
CA ALA A 144 -2.69 14.03 -12.56
C ALA A 144 -2.77 15.45 -13.15
N GLY A 145 -3.97 16.03 -13.24
CA GLY A 145 -4.22 17.35 -13.79
C GLY A 145 -4.31 17.41 -15.33
N ASP A 146 -4.28 16.25 -15.99
CA ASP A 146 -4.40 16.06 -17.43
C ASP A 146 -5.88 15.96 -17.83
N ASP A 147 -6.59 17.08 -17.70
CA ASP A 147 -8.02 17.17 -17.98
C ASP A 147 -8.34 16.86 -19.46
N ASP A 148 -7.42 17.16 -20.38
CA ASP A 148 -7.57 16.91 -21.81
C ASP A 148 -7.59 15.42 -22.12
N ARG A 149 -6.68 14.65 -21.53
CA ARG A 149 -6.70 13.19 -21.63
C ARG A 149 -7.98 12.61 -21.05
N ALA A 150 -8.43 13.09 -19.90
CA ALA A 150 -9.68 12.62 -19.28
C ALA A 150 -10.89 12.85 -20.20
N CYS A 151 -10.98 14.03 -20.82
CA CYS A 151 -12.05 14.34 -21.78
C CYS A 151 -11.94 13.50 -23.05
N ALA A 152 -10.74 13.30 -23.60
CA ALA A 152 -10.54 12.45 -24.77
C ALA A 152 -10.98 10.99 -24.52
N VAL A 153 -10.71 10.45 -23.32
CA VAL A 153 -11.19 9.12 -22.92
C VAL A 153 -12.72 9.07 -22.86
N ALA A 154 -13.36 10.09 -22.26
CA ALA A 154 -14.82 10.16 -22.15
C ALA A 154 -15.52 10.30 -23.51
N ASP A 155 -14.90 11.03 -24.44
CA ASP A 155 -15.43 11.25 -25.79
C ASP A 155 -15.30 9.99 -26.65
N ALA A 156 -14.18 9.28 -26.54
CA ALA A 156 -13.91 8.05 -27.29
C ALA A 156 -14.73 6.84 -26.81
N LEU A 157 -15.14 6.81 -25.53
CA LEU A 157 -15.89 5.69 -24.96
C LEU A 157 -17.22 5.46 -25.70
N GLY A 158 -17.37 4.27 -26.30
CA GLY A 158 -18.56 3.86 -27.03
C GLY A 158 -19.63 3.15 -26.18
N VAL A 159 -19.26 2.66 -25.00
CA VAL A 159 -20.13 1.84 -24.12
C VAL A 159 -20.47 2.58 -22.82
N ASP A 160 -21.58 2.20 -22.16
CA ASP A 160 -22.01 2.72 -20.85
C ASP A 160 -22.05 4.26 -20.72
N ARG A 161 -22.21 4.97 -21.83
CA ARG A 161 -22.13 6.44 -21.91
C ARG A 161 -23.21 7.19 -21.11
N GLY A 162 -24.23 6.46 -20.63
CA GLY A 162 -25.34 6.98 -19.82
C GLY A 162 -25.13 6.84 -18.31
N ALA A 163 -24.10 6.13 -17.85
CA ALA A 163 -23.84 6.02 -16.42
C ALA A 163 -23.50 7.38 -15.80
N GLY A 164 -23.89 7.56 -14.53
CA GLY A 164 -23.74 8.84 -13.82
C GLY A 164 -22.30 9.37 -13.81
N TYR A 165 -21.29 8.50 -13.77
CA TYR A 165 -19.89 8.91 -13.89
C TYR A 165 -19.61 9.61 -15.23
N TRP A 166 -19.95 8.97 -16.34
CA TRP A 166 -19.68 9.46 -17.69
C TRP A 166 -20.46 10.71 -18.04
N LEU A 167 -21.70 10.83 -17.54
CA LEU A 167 -22.47 12.06 -17.68
C LEU A 167 -21.83 13.24 -16.93
N ARG A 168 -21.33 13.02 -15.72
CA ARG A 168 -20.63 14.07 -14.95
C ARG A 168 -19.36 14.52 -15.66
N LEU A 169 -18.55 13.57 -16.14
CA LEU A 169 -17.33 13.89 -16.87
C LEU A 169 -17.63 14.61 -18.19
N ARG A 170 -18.64 14.16 -18.94
CA ARG A 170 -19.07 14.82 -20.18
C ARG A 170 -19.51 16.26 -19.95
N ALA A 171 -20.33 16.51 -18.93
CA ALA A 171 -20.78 17.87 -18.61
C ALA A 171 -19.58 18.77 -18.27
N PHE A 172 -18.62 18.27 -17.47
CA PHE A 172 -17.37 18.99 -17.20
C PHE A 172 -16.58 19.30 -18.47
N CYS A 173 -16.42 18.33 -19.38
CA CYS A 173 -15.69 18.51 -20.64
C CYS A 173 -16.39 19.49 -21.59
N GLN A 174 -17.72 19.45 -21.68
CA GLN A 174 -18.52 20.42 -22.44
C GLN A 174 -18.36 21.85 -21.89
N ALA A 175 -18.43 22.02 -20.57
CA ALA A 175 -18.21 23.33 -19.94
C ALA A 175 -16.79 23.86 -20.21
N ARG A 176 -15.77 23.00 -20.15
CA ARG A 176 -14.39 23.36 -20.52
C ARG A 176 -14.26 23.78 -21.98
N ALA A 177 -15.06 23.20 -22.87
CA ALA A 177 -15.11 23.54 -24.28
C ALA A 177 -15.99 24.77 -24.60
N GLY A 178 -16.56 25.44 -23.58
CA GLY A 178 -17.45 26.60 -23.75
C GLY A 178 -18.88 26.24 -24.21
N GLN A 179 -19.25 24.96 -24.20
CA GLN A 179 -20.56 24.45 -24.60
C GLN A 179 -21.53 24.47 -23.42
N THR A 180 -21.83 25.66 -22.90
CA THR A 180 -22.56 25.82 -21.63
C THR A 180 -23.99 25.26 -21.67
N ALA A 181 -24.69 25.38 -22.80
CA ALA A 181 -26.07 24.90 -22.93
C ALA A 181 -26.13 23.36 -22.93
N GLU A 182 -25.22 22.73 -23.67
CA GLU A 182 -25.05 21.28 -23.73
C GLU A 182 -24.62 20.74 -22.37
N ALA A 183 -23.64 21.40 -21.73
CA ALA A 183 -23.17 21.04 -20.40
C ALA A 183 -24.27 21.11 -19.35
N GLN A 184 -25.14 22.12 -19.41
CA GLN A 184 -26.30 22.25 -18.50
C GLN A 184 -27.30 21.10 -18.69
N LEU A 185 -27.59 20.71 -19.92
CA LEU A 185 -28.48 19.56 -20.20
C LEU A 185 -27.87 18.25 -19.68
N THR A 186 -26.59 18.01 -19.98
CA THR A 186 -25.88 16.81 -19.50
C THR A 186 -25.78 16.79 -17.98
N PHE A 187 -25.54 17.93 -17.33
CA PHE A 187 -25.57 18.06 -15.87
C PHE A 187 -26.93 17.66 -15.31
N ASN A 188 -28.03 18.17 -15.86
CA ASN A 188 -29.38 17.83 -15.40
C ASN A 188 -29.65 16.31 -15.50
N LEU A 189 -29.17 15.67 -16.57
CA LEU A 189 -29.26 14.21 -16.73
C LEU A 189 -28.37 13.47 -15.70
N ALA A 190 -27.15 13.95 -15.47
CA ALA A 190 -26.23 13.37 -14.49
C ALA A 190 -26.84 13.35 -13.08
N GLN A 191 -27.55 14.43 -12.70
CA GLN A 191 -28.22 14.56 -11.41
C GLN A 191 -29.38 13.56 -11.22
N GLN A 192 -29.97 13.06 -12.32
CA GLN A 192 -30.99 12.01 -12.27
C GLN A 192 -30.39 10.61 -12.06
N GLN A 193 -29.15 10.39 -12.47
CA GLN A 193 -28.47 9.08 -12.39
C GLN A 193 -27.81 8.82 -11.03
N GLY A 194 -27.69 9.82 -10.16
CA GLY A 194 -27.13 9.65 -8.82
C GLY A 194 -26.86 10.96 -8.09
N LYS A 195 -26.75 10.86 -6.77
CA LYS A 195 -26.45 12.01 -5.91
C LYS A 195 -24.94 12.13 -5.70
N ASP A 196 -24.38 13.27 -6.08
CA ASP A 196 -23.07 13.76 -5.61
C ASP A 196 -23.24 15.23 -5.26
N ALA A 197 -23.27 15.52 -3.96
CA ALA A 197 -23.56 16.87 -3.47
C ALA A 197 -22.43 17.87 -3.77
N ASP A 198 -21.18 17.40 -3.81
CA ASP A 198 -20.04 18.25 -4.15
C ASP A 198 -20.08 18.60 -5.64
N TYR A 199 -20.32 17.61 -6.49
CA TYR A 199 -20.49 17.83 -7.93
C TYR A 199 -21.68 18.75 -8.23
N ALA A 200 -22.83 18.51 -7.59
CA ALA A 200 -24.05 19.30 -7.74
C ALA A 200 -23.89 20.78 -7.36
N ARG A 201 -22.90 21.09 -6.52
CA ARG A 201 -22.57 22.44 -6.06
C ARG A 201 -21.51 23.09 -6.94
N LEU A 202 -20.47 22.34 -7.31
CA LEU A 202 -19.32 22.86 -8.06
C LEU A 202 -19.64 23.05 -9.55
N MET A 203 -20.37 22.11 -10.17
CA MET A 203 -20.63 22.17 -11.62
C MET A 203 -21.48 23.39 -12.02
N PRO A 204 -22.59 23.75 -11.33
CA PRO A 204 -23.35 24.95 -11.69
C PRO A 204 -22.57 26.25 -11.49
N ALA A 205 -21.65 26.31 -10.52
CA ALA A 205 -20.76 27.46 -10.35
C ALA A 205 -19.85 27.63 -11.57
N LEU A 206 -19.31 26.53 -12.10
CA LEU A 206 -18.53 26.55 -13.34
C LEU A 206 -19.37 27.00 -14.54
N LEU A 207 -20.60 26.49 -14.68
CA LEU A 207 -21.50 26.82 -15.80
C LEU A 207 -21.95 28.28 -15.81
N SER A 208 -22.21 28.85 -14.62
CA SER A 208 -22.69 30.23 -14.46
C SER A 208 -21.57 31.27 -14.38
N GLY A 209 -20.32 30.84 -14.15
CA GLY A 209 -19.21 31.72 -13.81
C GLY A 209 -19.36 32.39 -12.43
N ALA A 210 -20.31 31.96 -11.62
CA ALA A 210 -20.51 32.49 -10.27
C ALA A 210 -19.49 31.90 -9.29
N ALA A 211 -19.17 32.67 -8.24
CA ALA A 211 -18.37 32.15 -7.14
C ALA A 211 -19.10 30.96 -6.48
N PRO A 212 -18.45 29.79 -6.36
CA PRO A 212 -19.06 28.63 -5.72
C PRO A 212 -19.36 28.91 -4.25
N THR A 213 -20.50 28.42 -3.76
CA THR A 213 -20.79 28.40 -2.33
C THR A 213 -20.00 27.26 -1.68
N GLY A 214 -19.28 27.51 -0.59
CA GLY A 214 -18.47 26.50 0.12
C GLY A 214 -17.08 26.20 -0.48
N GLY A 215 -16.33 25.32 0.17
CA GLY A 215 -14.92 25.03 -0.16
C GLY A 215 -14.69 24.03 -1.30
N ALA A 216 -13.42 23.76 -1.60
CA ALA A 216 -13.00 22.71 -2.54
C ALA A 216 -13.48 21.31 -2.09
N SER A 217 -13.64 20.39 -3.04
CA SER A 217 -13.81 18.97 -2.76
C SER A 217 -12.77 18.16 -3.51
N LEU A 218 -12.07 17.29 -2.77
CA LEU A 218 -10.94 16.48 -3.27
C LEU A 218 -11.25 14.98 -3.19
N ARG A 219 -12.54 14.63 -3.14
CA ARG A 219 -13.04 13.27 -2.89
C ARG A 219 -13.08 12.38 -4.14
N THR A 220 -13.11 12.99 -5.32
CA THR A 220 -13.11 12.30 -6.63
C THR A 220 -12.23 13.08 -7.61
N GLY A 221 -11.78 12.46 -8.69
CA GLY A 221 -11.01 13.14 -9.75
C GLY A 221 -11.79 14.30 -10.36
N ILE A 222 -13.09 14.12 -10.62
CA ILE A 222 -13.96 15.17 -11.19
C ILE A 222 -14.12 16.35 -10.23
N ASN A 223 -14.38 16.09 -8.94
CA ASN A 223 -14.55 17.17 -7.95
C ASN A 223 -13.22 17.90 -7.70
N TYR A 224 -12.09 17.20 -7.75
CA TYR A 224 -10.77 17.79 -7.73
C TYR A 224 -10.54 18.71 -8.94
N ALA A 225 -10.82 18.24 -10.15
CA ALA A 225 -10.66 19.02 -11.37
C ALA A 225 -11.58 20.27 -11.39
N LEU A 226 -12.84 20.12 -10.97
CA LEU A 226 -13.76 21.25 -10.78
C LEU A 226 -13.22 22.26 -9.77
N SER A 227 -12.73 21.80 -8.62
CA SER A 227 -12.16 22.67 -7.58
C SER A 227 -10.94 23.44 -8.10
N ARG A 228 -10.07 22.79 -8.89
CA ARG A 228 -8.94 23.46 -9.56
C ARG A 228 -9.41 24.52 -10.57
N LYS A 229 -10.38 24.20 -11.43
CA LYS A 229 -10.90 25.14 -12.44
C LYS A 229 -11.61 26.35 -11.84
N LEU A 230 -12.25 26.16 -10.69
CA LEU A 230 -12.90 27.25 -9.93
C LEU A 230 -11.93 28.08 -9.09
N GLY A 231 -10.63 27.74 -9.06
CA GLY A 231 -9.63 28.46 -8.27
C GLY A 231 -9.85 28.37 -6.76
N LEU A 232 -10.45 27.28 -6.28
CA LEU A 232 -10.72 27.09 -4.85
C LEU A 232 -9.44 26.73 -4.08
N ASP A 233 -9.40 27.09 -2.79
CA ASP A 233 -8.31 26.68 -1.89
C ASP A 233 -8.34 25.16 -1.65
N LEU A 234 -7.44 24.45 -2.33
CA LEU A 234 -7.31 23.00 -2.23
C LEU A 234 -6.64 22.58 -0.91
N GLN A 235 -5.78 23.43 -0.34
CA GLN A 235 -5.07 23.11 0.90
C GLN A 235 -6.04 23.11 2.09
N ALA A 236 -7.00 24.04 2.10
CA ALA A 236 -8.09 24.03 3.08
C ALA A 236 -8.93 22.74 3.07
N ALA A 237 -8.96 22.01 1.94
CA ALA A 237 -9.70 20.76 1.78
C ALA A 237 -8.85 19.49 1.98
N ALA A 238 -7.54 19.62 2.23
CA ALA A 238 -6.59 18.49 2.31
C ALA A 238 -6.98 17.40 3.33
N ALA A 239 -7.63 17.79 4.43
CA ALA A 239 -8.13 16.87 5.46
C ALA A 239 -9.16 15.86 4.93
N THR A 240 -9.90 16.22 3.87
CA THR A 240 -10.91 15.36 3.23
C THR A 240 -10.45 14.75 1.91
N ALA A 241 -9.20 14.99 1.51
CA ALA A 241 -8.62 14.45 0.30
C ALA A 241 -8.49 12.92 0.38
N THR A 242 -8.73 12.27 -0.77
CA THR A 242 -8.34 10.86 -0.96
C THR A 242 -6.81 10.73 -0.93
N PRO A 243 -6.26 9.51 -0.71
CA PRO A 243 -4.82 9.29 -0.84
C PRO A 243 -4.25 9.78 -2.18
N ALA A 244 -4.99 9.58 -3.28
CA ALA A 244 -4.58 9.94 -4.63
C ALA A 244 -4.47 11.45 -4.83
N THR A 245 -5.52 12.19 -4.44
CA THR A 245 -5.54 13.64 -4.57
C THR A 245 -4.58 14.29 -3.58
N ARG A 246 -4.42 13.73 -2.38
CA ARG A 246 -3.43 14.19 -1.40
C ARG A 246 -2.00 14.05 -1.92
N ALA A 247 -1.67 12.98 -2.64
CA ALA A 247 -0.34 12.76 -3.20
C ALA A 247 0.08 13.82 -4.24
N VAL A 248 -0.89 14.50 -4.88
CA VAL A 248 -0.65 15.57 -5.85
C VAL A 248 -0.88 16.97 -5.30
N LEU A 249 -1.36 17.10 -4.06
CA LEU A 249 -1.38 18.38 -3.36
C LEU A 249 0.07 18.73 -2.99
N ALA A 250 0.79 19.39 -3.91
CA ALA A 250 2.04 20.03 -3.54
C ALA A 250 1.73 21.08 -2.46
N PRO A 251 2.44 21.12 -1.33
CA PRO A 251 2.38 22.28 -0.46
C PRO A 251 2.73 23.51 -1.30
N PRO A 252 2.05 24.66 -1.10
CA PRO A 252 2.41 25.87 -1.81
C PRO A 252 3.90 26.13 -1.61
N ALA A 253 4.61 26.40 -2.71
CA ALA A 253 6.00 26.84 -2.67
C ALA A 253 6.03 28.25 -2.06
N ALA A 254 5.96 28.33 -0.74
CA ALA A 254 6.03 29.56 0.02
C ALA A 254 6.66 29.25 1.38
N ASP A 255 7.81 29.88 1.63
CA ASP A 255 8.57 29.87 2.87
C ASP A 255 8.80 28.48 3.49
N LEU A 256 10.00 27.95 3.30
CA LEU A 256 10.44 26.69 3.92
C LEU A 256 10.16 26.68 5.43
N ALA A 257 10.26 27.82 6.13
CA ALA A 257 9.96 27.89 7.56
C ALA A 257 8.46 27.73 7.87
N ALA A 258 7.58 28.29 7.03
CA ALA A 258 6.13 28.14 7.18
C ALA A 258 5.67 26.71 6.84
N ALA A 259 6.23 26.11 5.78
CA ALA A 259 5.99 24.71 5.43
C ALA A 259 6.45 23.76 6.57
N GLN A 260 7.64 24.02 7.13
CA GLN A 260 8.16 23.27 8.27
C GLN A 260 7.27 23.39 9.52
N ALA A 261 6.77 24.59 9.82
CA ALA A 261 5.86 24.80 10.95
C ALA A 261 4.52 24.07 10.74
N ALA A 262 4.00 24.03 9.51
CA ALA A 262 2.77 23.34 9.15
C ALA A 262 2.93 21.80 9.25
N ASP A 263 4.02 21.23 8.72
CA ASP A 263 4.31 19.79 8.83
C ASP A 263 4.43 19.35 10.30
N TRP A 264 5.05 20.18 11.13
CA TRP A 264 5.11 19.96 12.57
C TRP A 264 3.77 20.05 13.28
N ALA A 265 2.97 21.06 12.97
CA ALA A 265 1.63 21.18 13.54
C ALA A 265 0.75 19.99 13.12
N PHE A 266 0.88 19.55 11.88
CA PHE A 266 0.16 18.39 11.37
C PHE A 266 0.61 17.10 12.06
N LEU A 267 1.91 16.85 12.18
CA LEU A 267 2.43 15.66 12.87
C LEU A 267 1.97 15.58 14.34
N LYS A 268 1.96 16.71 15.06
CA LYS A 268 1.51 16.76 16.46
C LYS A 268 0.01 16.55 16.64
N SER A 269 -0.80 16.92 15.65
CA SER A 269 -2.26 16.83 15.71
C SER A 269 -2.83 15.59 15.00
N ALA A 270 -1.99 14.86 14.26
CA ALA A 270 -2.41 13.70 13.48
C ALA A 270 -2.89 12.54 14.37
N LYS A 271 -4.02 11.95 13.99
CA LYS A 271 -4.59 10.78 14.66
C LYS A 271 -3.76 9.53 14.34
N PRO A 272 -3.70 8.53 15.26
CA PRO A 272 -3.06 7.25 15.00
C PRO A 272 -3.55 6.61 13.68
N GLY A 273 -2.66 5.90 12.99
CA GLY A 273 -2.97 5.21 11.74
C GLY A 273 -2.65 6.04 10.50
N ALA A 274 -3.59 6.12 9.55
CA ALA A 274 -3.38 6.71 8.22
C ALA A 274 -2.99 8.20 8.25
N ASP A 275 -3.62 8.99 9.12
CA ASP A 275 -3.31 10.42 9.24
C ASP A 275 -1.89 10.62 9.78
N PHE A 276 -1.51 9.90 10.84
CA PHE A 276 -0.16 9.94 11.39
C PHE A 276 0.90 9.50 10.38
N ALA A 277 0.69 8.39 9.66
CA ALA A 277 1.65 7.93 8.66
C ALA A 277 1.81 8.94 7.50
N ALA A 278 0.73 9.59 7.08
CA ALA A 278 0.80 10.66 6.09
C ALA A 278 1.60 11.86 6.63
N ALA A 279 1.32 12.29 7.86
CA ALA A 279 2.05 13.38 8.51
C ALA A 279 3.55 13.05 8.71
N ALA A 280 3.85 11.81 9.09
CA ALA A 280 5.21 11.33 9.28
C ALA A 280 6.01 11.34 7.98
N ARG A 281 5.42 10.93 6.86
CA ARG A 281 6.08 11.00 5.54
C ARG A 281 6.31 12.44 5.09
N ALA A 282 5.32 13.33 5.27
CA ALA A 282 5.46 14.74 4.94
C ALA A 282 6.59 15.39 5.74
N ALA A 283 6.63 15.13 7.06
CA ALA A 283 7.63 15.69 7.95
C ALA A 283 9.00 14.99 7.88
N GLY A 284 9.13 13.85 7.19
CA GLY A 284 10.32 12.98 7.24
C GLY A 284 11.61 13.68 6.86
N ALA A 285 11.62 14.43 5.75
CA ALA A 285 12.80 15.17 5.29
C ALA A 285 13.26 16.22 6.32
N LEU A 286 12.30 16.84 7.00
CA LEU A 286 12.56 17.83 8.05
C LEU A 286 13.11 17.18 9.32
N ILE A 287 12.53 16.04 9.75
CA ILE A 287 13.06 15.24 10.87
C ILE A 287 14.52 14.86 10.58
N ALA A 288 14.80 14.32 9.40
CA ALA A 288 16.13 13.89 9.00
C ALA A 288 17.13 15.07 8.99
N ALA A 289 16.74 16.22 8.45
CA ALA A 289 17.58 17.43 8.43
C ALA A 289 17.90 17.94 9.85
N MET A 290 16.91 17.97 10.75
CA MET A 290 17.12 18.35 12.16
C MET A 290 18.08 17.40 12.88
N VAL A 291 17.90 16.10 12.69
CA VAL A 291 18.76 15.08 13.31
C VAL A 291 20.19 15.18 12.79
N ALA A 292 20.38 15.45 11.49
CA ALA A 292 21.68 15.67 10.88
C ALA A 292 22.37 16.96 11.35
N ALA A 293 21.59 18.01 11.66
CA ALA A 293 22.08 19.28 12.19
C ALA A 293 22.31 19.28 13.72
N ASP A 294 22.12 18.14 14.38
CA ASP A 294 22.16 18.00 15.84
C ASP A 294 21.25 19.00 16.60
N ALA A 295 20.13 19.36 15.97
CA ALA A 295 19.17 20.29 16.57
C ALA A 295 18.46 19.66 17.79
N PRO A 296 18.06 20.45 18.81
CA PRO A 296 17.33 19.94 19.97
C PRO A 296 16.02 19.26 19.59
N ILE A 297 15.83 18.01 20.01
CA ILE A 297 14.62 17.22 19.77
C ILE A 297 13.69 17.37 20.99
N THR A 298 12.62 18.13 20.82
CA THR A 298 11.66 18.45 21.91
C THR A 298 10.75 17.29 22.30
N ASP A 299 10.44 16.39 21.36
CA ASP A 299 9.67 15.17 21.59
C ASP A 299 10.32 13.98 20.85
N PRO A 300 11.34 13.35 21.46
CA PRO A 300 12.08 12.27 20.81
C PRO A 300 11.22 11.05 20.53
N GLY A 301 10.19 10.78 21.34
CA GLY A 301 9.26 9.68 21.11
C GLY A 301 8.39 9.89 19.87
N LEU A 302 7.85 11.11 19.68
CA LEU A 302 7.11 11.46 18.48
C LEU A 302 7.97 11.37 17.22
N PHE A 303 9.19 11.89 17.27
CA PHE A 303 10.09 11.92 16.12
C PHE A 303 10.58 10.53 15.75
N LEU A 304 10.88 9.69 16.76
CA LEU A 304 11.25 8.29 16.54
C LEU A 304 10.09 7.51 15.91
N ARG A 305 8.87 7.67 16.44
CA ARG A 305 7.66 7.06 15.86
C ARG A 305 7.45 7.50 14.42
N ALA A 306 7.61 8.79 14.13
CA ALA A 306 7.44 9.34 12.79
C ALA A 306 8.50 8.81 11.81
N ALA A 307 9.78 8.78 12.21
CA ALA A 307 10.85 8.22 11.39
C ALA A 307 10.60 6.74 11.06
N LEU A 308 10.21 5.93 12.06
CA LEU A 308 9.85 4.52 11.86
C LEU A 308 8.62 4.35 10.96
N ALA A 309 7.57 5.16 11.16
CA ALA A 309 6.36 5.13 10.33
C ALA A 309 6.61 5.57 8.88
N ALA A 310 7.60 6.44 8.65
CA ALA A 310 8.04 6.85 7.33
C ALA A 310 9.05 5.87 6.69
N GLY A 311 9.52 4.86 7.43
CA GLY A 311 10.54 3.92 6.97
C GLY A 311 11.98 4.46 6.97
N ASP A 312 12.23 5.62 7.60
CA ASP A 312 13.57 6.20 7.73
C ASP A 312 14.32 5.60 8.93
N VAL A 313 14.84 4.39 8.72
CA VAL A 313 15.55 3.62 9.76
C VAL A 313 16.79 4.36 10.26
N LYS A 314 17.52 5.06 9.37
CA LYS A 314 18.75 5.76 9.74
C LYS A 314 18.46 6.91 10.70
N THR A 315 17.46 7.73 10.38
CA THR A 315 17.03 8.82 11.25
C THR A 315 16.46 8.29 12.56
N ALA A 316 15.67 7.20 12.51
CA ALA A 316 15.15 6.55 13.70
C ALA A 316 16.27 6.04 14.65
N GLN A 317 17.29 5.37 14.11
CA GLN A 317 18.45 4.92 14.88
C GLN A 317 19.21 6.09 15.52
N ALA A 318 19.41 7.18 14.78
CA ALA A 318 20.08 8.36 15.29
C ALA A 318 19.30 9.05 16.42
N ILE A 319 17.97 9.12 16.34
CA ILE A 319 17.12 9.64 17.42
C ILE A 319 17.23 8.73 18.65
N ARG A 320 17.08 7.41 18.47
CA ARG A 320 17.13 6.44 19.56
C ARG A 320 18.49 6.40 20.26
N GLY A 321 19.59 6.61 19.53
CA GLY A 321 20.94 6.70 20.09
C GLY A 321 21.13 7.88 21.05
N LYS A 322 20.32 8.93 20.94
CA LYS A 322 20.34 10.10 21.85
C LYS A 322 19.46 9.92 23.09
N MET A 323 18.68 8.84 23.15
CA MET A 323 17.75 8.51 24.24
C MET A 323 18.44 7.63 25.30
N THR A 324 19.40 8.21 26.05
CA THR A 324 20.27 7.48 26.99
C THR A 324 20.02 7.79 28.47
N GLY A 325 18.99 8.58 28.81
CA GLY A 325 18.65 8.92 30.19
C GLY A 325 17.60 7.99 30.81
N ASP A 326 17.58 7.91 32.15
CA ASP A 326 16.63 7.08 32.93
C ASP A 326 15.16 7.52 32.79
N ALA A 327 14.94 8.79 32.42
CA ALA A 327 13.62 9.36 32.18
C ALA A 327 13.64 10.17 30.89
N ILE A 328 12.89 9.69 29.90
CA ILE A 328 12.68 10.39 28.64
C ILE A 328 11.26 10.97 28.68
N PRO A 329 11.10 12.30 28.54
CA PRO A 329 9.78 12.91 28.58
C PRO A 329 8.82 12.24 27.60
N GLY A 330 7.69 11.74 28.12
CA GLY A 330 6.63 11.13 27.31
C GLY A 330 6.92 9.72 26.76
N VAL A 331 8.03 9.09 27.13
CA VAL A 331 8.39 7.73 26.68
C VAL A 331 8.72 6.86 27.90
N GLY A 332 7.86 5.88 28.19
CA GLY A 332 8.09 4.92 29.27
C GLY A 332 9.01 3.77 28.86
N ASN A 333 9.45 2.96 29.84
CA ASN A 333 10.26 1.75 29.59
C ASN A 333 9.62 0.79 28.58
N GLN A 334 8.29 0.68 28.60
CA GLN A 334 7.56 -0.15 27.65
C GLN A 334 7.56 0.44 26.24
N ASP A 335 7.42 1.76 26.09
CA ASP A 335 7.49 2.43 24.79
C ASP A 335 8.89 2.30 24.19
N LEU A 336 9.93 2.42 25.01
CA LEU A 336 11.32 2.15 24.59
C LEU A 336 11.49 0.74 24.05
N ALA A 337 10.99 -0.28 24.76
CA ALA A 337 11.09 -1.66 24.30
C ALA A 337 10.33 -1.88 22.97
N LEU A 338 9.17 -1.24 22.80
CA LEU A 338 8.41 -1.26 21.55
C LEU A 338 9.16 -0.56 20.41
N PHE A 339 9.79 0.58 20.67
CA PHE A 339 10.63 1.27 19.69
C PHE A 339 11.87 0.46 19.30
N ASP A 340 12.53 -0.19 20.27
CA ASP A 340 13.70 -1.04 20.02
C ASP A 340 13.31 -2.26 19.18
N ALA A 341 12.16 -2.88 19.45
CA ALA A 341 11.59 -3.94 18.63
C ALA A 341 11.25 -3.47 17.21
N ALA A 342 10.64 -2.29 17.06
CA ALA A 342 10.32 -1.72 15.76
C ALA A 342 11.60 -1.38 14.96
N LEU A 343 12.64 -0.85 15.61
CA LEU A 343 13.95 -0.58 14.99
C LEU A 343 14.65 -1.88 14.56
N ALA A 344 14.65 -2.90 15.41
CA ALA A 344 15.21 -4.21 15.07
C ALA A 344 14.48 -4.82 13.85
N ALA A 345 13.15 -4.79 13.87
CA ALA A 345 12.32 -5.22 12.76
C ALA A 345 12.59 -4.41 11.47
N ALA A 346 12.71 -3.09 11.55
CA ALA A 346 12.91 -2.22 10.38
C ALA A 346 14.32 -2.37 9.76
N SER A 347 15.35 -2.53 10.60
CA SER A 347 16.75 -2.66 10.16
C SER A 347 17.07 -3.98 9.49
N GLY A 348 16.25 -5.02 9.70
CA GLY A 348 16.51 -6.37 9.22
C GLY A 348 17.64 -7.10 9.95
N GLY A 349 18.10 -6.56 11.09
CA GLY A 349 19.05 -7.22 11.99
C GLY A 349 18.39 -8.29 12.86
N SER A 350 19.14 -8.85 13.82
CA SER A 350 18.59 -9.76 14.82
C SER A 350 17.55 -9.04 15.67
N THR A 351 16.43 -9.73 15.92
CA THR A 351 15.33 -9.26 16.78
C THR A 351 15.35 -9.93 18.15
N ASP A 352 16.32 -10.79 18.43
CA ASP A 352 16.33 -11.70 19.59
C ASP A 352 16.35 -10.92 20.90
N GLN A 353 17.28 -9.97 21.06
CA GLN A 353 17.38 -9.15 22.28
C GLN A 353 16.10 -8.32 22.52
N ALA A 354 15.51 -7.77 21.47
CA ALA A 354 14.28 -7.00 21.59
C ALA A 354 13.09 -7.92 21.93
N LEU A 355 13.08 -9.15 21.42
CA LEU A 355 12.07 -10.15 21.74
C LEU A 355 12.17 -10.59 23.20
N ASP A 356 13.36 -10.93 23.69
CA ASP A 356 13.58 -11.32 25.09
C ASP A 356 13.06 -10.22 26.04
N ARG A 357 13.37 -8.95 25.73
CA ARG A 357 12.88 -7.81 26.50
C ARG A 357 11.36 -7.68 26.48
N LEU A 358 10.72 -7.90 25.34
CA LEU A 358 9.26 -7.89 25.24
C LEU A 358 8.63 -9.07 25.99
N VAL A 359 9.28 -10.24 26.02
CA VAL A 359 8.81 -11.38 26.82
C VAL A 359 8.87 -11.05 28.32
N GLU A 360 9.97 -10.48 28.80
CA GLU A 360 10.10 -10.06 30.20
C GLU A 360 9.00 -9.04 30.61
N LEU A 361 8.74 -8.04 29.77
CA LEU A 361 7.68 -7.04 29.98
C LEU A 361 6.27 -7.63 29.83
N GLY A 362 6.09 -8.60 28.94
CA GLY A 362 4.85 -9.32 28.74
C GLY A 362 4.47 -10.17 29.94
N ALA A 363 5.46 -10.83 30.54
CA ALA A 363 5.31 -11.65 31.74
C ALA A 363 4.97 -10.80 32.97
N SER A 364 5.72 -9.71 33.17
CA SER A 364 5.55 -8.83 34.34
C SER A 364 4.27 -7.97 34.28
N GLY A 365 3.82 -7.57 33.09
CA GLY A 365 2.61 -6.75 32.93
C GLY A 365 1.28 -7.53 32.90
N GLY A 366 1.32 -8.87 32.90
CA GLY A 366 0.13 -9.74 32.85
C GLY A 366 -0.70 -9.59 31.57
N ALA A 367 -1.94 -10.11 31.59
CA ALA A 367 -2.80 -10.24 30.40
C ALA A 367 -3.21 -8.93 29.69
N LYS A 368 -2.86 -7.77 30.23
CA LYS A 368 -3.11 -6.45 29.61
C LYS A 368 -1.83 -5.78 29.10
N SER A 369 -0.68 -6.44 29.22
CA SER A 369 0.59 -5.90 28.78
C SER A 369 0.62 -5.77 27.25
N PRO A 370 0.82 -4.55 26.70
CA PRO A 370 1.01 -4.36 25.26
C PRO A 370 2.26 -5.05 24.71
N ALA A 371 3.17 -5.47 25.59
CA ALA A 371 4.36 -6.22 25.20
C ALA A 371 4.03 -7.65 24.74
N GLN A 372 2.93 -8.26 25.21
CA GLN A 372 2.51 -9.60 24.78
C GLN A 372 2.18 -9.66 23.28
N PRO A 373 1.24 -8.86 22.73
CA PRO A 373 0.95 -8.87 21.30
C PRO A 373 2.16 -8.40 20.46
N ALA A 374 2.99 -7.49 20.98
CA ALA A 374 4.23 -7.06 20.31
C ALA A 374 5.25 -8.21 20.20
N ALA A 375 5.46 -8.97 21.27
CA ALA A 375 6.34 -10.15 21.26
C ALA A 375 5.86 -11.18 20.22
N VAL A 376 4.55 -11.41 20.12
CA VAL A 376 3.97 -12.34 19.14
C VAL A 376 4.26 -11.89 17.70
N VAL A 377 4.13 -10.59 17.39
CA VAL A 377 4.47 -10.05 16.07
C VAL A 377 5.97 -10.15 15.77
N LEU A 378 6.83 -9.84 16.74
CA LEU A 378 8.28 -9.86 16.55
C LEU A 378 8.82 -11.29 16.41
N GLN A 379 8.27 -12.24 17.17
CA GLN A 379 8.57 -13.67 17.03
C GLN A 379 8.16 -14.18 15.65
N ALA A 380 6.99 -13.78 15.16
CA ALA A 380 6.50 -14.16 13.83
C ALA A 380 7.36 -13.61 12.68
N LEU A 381 8.06 -12.49 12.89
CA LEU A 381 9.05 -11.96 11.94
C LEU A 381 10.30 -12.84 11.87
N GLY A 382 10.56 -13.67 12.89
CA GLY A 382 11.68 -14.60 12.93
C GLY A 382 12.57 -14.51 14.17
N GLY A 383 12.18 -13.73 15.20
CA GLY A 383 12.95 -13.66 16.44
C GLY A 383 13.01 -15.00 17.16
N ALA A 384 14.21 -15.38 17.61
CA ALA A 384 14.44 -16.63 18.31
C ALA A 384 14.06 -16.49 19.79
N LEU A 385 13.27 -17.43 20.31
CA LEU A 385 12.98 -17.53 21.74
C LEU A 385 13.97 -18.47 22.43
N SER A 386 14.53 -18.01 23.55
CA SER A 386 15.29 -18.86 24.47
C SER A 386 14.44 -20.05 24.95
N PRO A 387 15.02 -21.21 25.31
CA PRO A 387 14.26 -22.33 25.84
C PRO A 387 13.41 -21.98 27.07
N GLU A 388 13.90 -21.06 27.91
CA GLU A 388 13.23 -20.61 29.14
C GLU A 388 12.01 -19.73 28.84
N ASP A 389 12.11 -18.87 27.82
CA ASP A 389 11.04 -17.95 27.44
C ASP A 389 9.87 -18.60 26.71
N ARG A 390 10.06 -19.80 26.14
CA ARG A 390 9.00 -20.48 25.36
C ARG A 390 7.76 -20.79 26.19
N ALA A 391 7.93 -21.20 27.45
CA ALA A 391 6.81 -21.52 28.33
C ALA A 391 6.01 -20.25 28.69
N THR A 392 6.71 -19.17 29.01
CA THR A 392 6.13 -17.86 29.29
C THR A 392 5.39 -17.32 28.07
N PHE A 393 6.05 -17.33 26.90
CA PHE A 393 5.50 -16.86 25.64
C PHE A 393 4.26 -17.65 25.21
N ALA A 394 4.21 -18.96 25.45
CA ALA A 394 3.05 -19.79 25.12
C ALA A 394 1.76 -19.37 25.86
N GLY A 395 1.89 -18.65 26.98
CA GLY A 395 0.76 -18.09 27.74
C GLY A 395 0.35 -16.67 27.33
N PHE A 396 1.03 -16.05 26.34
CA PHE A 396 0.74 -14.67 25.95
C PHE A 396 -0.58 -14.53 25.20
N ASP A 397 -1.30 -13.46 25.50
CA ASP A 397 -2.47 -13.05 24.73
C ASP A 397 -2.02 -12.20 23.53
N GLY A 398 -1.94 -12.83 22.36
CA GLY A 398 -1.72 -12.16 21.08
C GLY A 398 -2.95 -11.40 20.56
N GLY A 399 -4.06 -11.42 21.29
CA GLY A 399 -5.34 -10.86 20.89
C GLY A 399 -6.21 -11.85 20.11
N LYS A 400 -7.51 -11.51 20.02
CA LYS A 400 -8.48 -12.32 19.29
C LYS A 400 -8.31 -12.15 17.78
N SER A 401 -8.15 -13.28 17.07
CA SER A 401 -8.24 -13.32 15.61
C SER A 401 -9.66 -13.00 15.15
N THR A 402 -9.78 -12.14 14.13
CA THR A 402 -11.05 -11.81 13.47
C THR A 402 -11.14 -12.42 12.08
N ALA A 403 -10.01 -12.85 11.51
CA ALA A 403 -9.96 -13.55 10.24
C ALA A 403 -10.54 -14.98 10.34
N SER A 404 -11.12 -15.45 9.23
CA SER A 404 -11.54 -16.85 9.10
C SER A 404 -10.33 -17.79 9.22
N ALA A 405 -10.46 -18.83 10.06
CA ALA A 405 -9.43 -19.87 10.21
C ALA A 405 -9.10 -20.56 8.87
N ALA A 406 -10.09 -20.77 8.01
CA ALA A 406 -9.86 -21.37 6.69
C ALA A 406 -9.00 -20.45 5.79
N ARG A 407 -9.21 -19.14 5.88
CA ARG A 407 -8.42 -18.16 5.12
C ARG A 407 -6.98 -18.09 5.63
N LEU A 408 -6.78 -18.12 6.95
CA LEU A 408 -5.44 -18.19 7.54
C LEU A 408 -4.72 -19.49 7.18
N ALA A 409 -5.43 -20.63 7.12
CA ALA A 409 -4.85 -21.90 6.66
C ALA A 409 -4.42 -21.85 5.17
N LEU A 410 -5.21 -21.20 4.31
CA LEU A 410 -4.82 -20.96 2.92
C LEU A 410 -3.60 -20.05 2.81
N LEU A 411 -3.51 -19.02 3.65
CA LEU A 411 -2.35 -18.12 3.70
C LEU A 411 -1.07 -18.87 4.09
N ASP A 412 -1.15 -19.69 5.13
CA ASP A 412 -0.02 -20.51 5.58
C ASP A 412 0.41 -21.53 4.50
N SER A 413 -0.56 -22.12 3.78
CA SER A 413 -0.32 -23.05 2.66
C SER A 413 0.35 -22.35 1.47
N ALA A 414 -0.15 -21.18 1.06
CA ALA A 414 0.42 -20.39 -0.02
C ALA A 414 1.87 -19.98 0.29
N ALA A 415 2.12 -19.56 1.53
CA ALA A 415 3.45 -19.21 2.01
C ALA A 415 4.41 -20.41 2.00
N ALA A 416 3.97 -21.57 2.49
CA ALA A 416 4.78 -22.79 2.50
C ALA A 416 5.12 -23.29 1.08
N ALA A 417 4.22 -23.06 0.12
CA ALA A 417 4.45 -23.40 -1.28
C ALA A 417 5.19 -22.33 -2.08
N GLY A 418 5.59 -21.20 -1.47
CA GLY A 418 6.29 -20.11 -2.16
C GLY A 418 5.43 -19.32 -3.15
N ARG A 419 4.09 -19.44 -3.09
CA ARG A 419 3.15 -18.72 -3.96
C ARG A 419 3.00 -17.27 -3.51
N LYS A 420 3.98 -16.43 -3.85
CA LYS A 420 4.09 -15.03 -3.42
C LYS A 420 2.83 -14.21 -3.65
N GLY A 421 2.30 -14.21 -4.87
CA GLY A 421 1.10 -13.46 -5.23
C GLY A 421 -0.14 -13.92 -4.48
N GLU A 422 -0.31 -15.23 -4.28
CA GLU A 422 -1.44 -15.76 -3.52
C GLU A 422 -1.34 -15.40 -2.02
N ALA A 423 -0.15 -15.55 -1.43
CA ALA A 423 0.09 -15.13 -0.05
C ALA A 423 -0.18 -13.63 0.13
N ALA A 424 0.23 -12.81 -0.84
CA ALA A 424 -0.04 -11.37 -0.83
C ALA A 424 -1.54 -11.06 -0.90
N VAL A 425 -2.29 -11.68 -1.82
CA VAL A 425 -3.74 -11.47 -1.95
C VAL A 425 -4.48 -11.94 -0.70
N LEU A 426 -4.11 -13.07 -0.11
CA LEU A 426 -4.73 -13.55 1.13
C LEU A 426 -4.45 -12.60 2.30
N ALA A 427 -3.22 -12.12 2.46
CA ALA A 427 -2.88 -11.11 3.47
C ALA A 427 -3.68 -9.82 3.28
N LEU A 428 -3.78 -9.33 2.04
CA LEU A 428 -4.56 -8.14 1.70
C LEU A 428 -6.07 -8.33 1.90
N SER A 429 -6.59 -9.54 1.70
CA SER A 429 -8.00 -9.84 1.94
C SER A 429 -8.35 -9.77 3.43
N VAL A 430 -7.46 -10.23 4.32
CA VAL A 430 -7.61 -10.09 5.77
C VAL A 430 -7.52 -8.62 6.17
N ALA A 431 -6.56 -7.88 5.63
CA ALA A 431 -6.41 -6.46 5.91
C ALA A 431 -7.60 -5.62 5.44
N ALA A 432 -8.17 -5.93 4.27
CA ALA A 432 -9.34 -5.26 3.73
C ALA A 432 -10.60 -5.48 4.59
N GLU A 433 -10.71 -6.62 5.28
CA GLU A 433 -11.79 -6.86 6.25
C GLU A 433 -11.56 -6.13 7.57
N ALA A 434 -10.30 -5.94 7.98
CA ALA A 434 -9.96 -5.20 9.19
C ALA A 434 -10.03 -3.67 9.04
N GLY A 435 -9.87 -3.15 7.82
CA GLY A 435 -10.00 -1.73 7.50
C GLY A 435 -8.82 -0.87 7.97
N VAL A 436 -9.08 0.42 8.25
CA VAL A 436 -8.06 1.43 8.60
C VAL A 436 -7.25 1.13 9.86
N ALA A 437 -7.81 0.35 10.79
CA ALA A 437 -7.11 -0.06 12.01
C ALA A 437 -6.07 -1.16 11.74
N GLY A 438 -6.21 -1.87 10.61
CA GLY A 438 -5.43 -3.05 10.28
C GLY A 438 -5.85 -4.29 11.08
N PRO A 439 -5.30 -5.47 10.73
CA PRO A 439 -5.57 -6.73 11.43
C PRO A 439 -5.20 -6.67 12.92
N SER A 440 -5.84 -7.52 13.72
CA SER A 440 -5.43 -7.73 15.12
C SER A 440 -3.98 -8.22 15.21
N ALA A 441 -3.34 -8.10 16.38
CA ALA A 441 -1.95 -8.53 16.54
C ALA A 441 -1.74 -10.02 16.19
N ALA A 442 -2.69 -10.90 16.55
CA ALA A 442 -2.67 -12.31 16.17
C ALA A 442 -2.73 -12.52 14.65
N ASP A 443 -3.65 -11.83 13.96
CA ASP A 443 -3.78 -11.95 12.49
C ASP A 443 -2.57 -11.32 11.77
N ARG A 444 -2.06 -10.20 12.30
CA ARG A 444 -0.85 -9.53 11.80
C ARG A 444 0.36 -10.43 11.93
N ALA A 445 0.55 -11.09 13.08
CA ALA A 445 1.67 -12.02 13.29
C ALA A 445 1.61 -13.19 12.28
N ARG A 446 0.43 -13.78 12.07
CA ARG A 446 0.22 -14.81 11.03
C ARG A 446 0.61 -14.30 9.64
N ILE A 447 0.16 -13.10 9.27
CA ILE A 447 0.50 -12.47 7.99
C ILE A 447 2.00 -12.22 7.86
N VAL A 448 2.64 -11.66 8.88
CA VAL A 448 4.09 -11.39 8.89
C VAL A 448 4.88 -12.68 8.69
N ALA A 449 4.55 -13.74 9.42
CA ALA A 449 5.21 -15.04 9.26
C ALA A 449 5.02 -15.63 7.86
N ALA A 450 3.79 -15.57 7.33
CA ALA A 450 3.46 -16.08 6.01
C ALA A 450 4.19 -15.32 4.89
N LEU A 451 4.20 -13.98 4.94
CA LEU A 451 4.90 -13.16 3.95
C LEU A 451 6.41 -13.35 4.03
N ASN A 452 6.99 -13.44 5.23
CA ASN A 452 8.42 -13.71 5.38
C ASN A 452 8.79 -15.08 4.78
N ARG A 453 7.99 -16.12 5.06
CA ARG A 453 8.18 -17.47 4.49
C ARG A 453 8.01 -17.51 2.97
N ALA A 454 7.11 -16.70 2.42
CA ALA A 454 6.93 -16.56 0.97
C ALA A 454 8.08 -15.78 0.28
N GLY A 455 8.99 -15.17 1.04
CA GLY A 455 10.08 -14.35 0.51
C GLY A 455 9.69 -12.88 0.26
N LEU A 456 8.63 -12.40 0.89
CA LEU A 456 8.19 -10.99 0.92
C LEU A 456 8.67 -10.31 2.21
N SER A 457 9.94 -10.52 2.58
CA SER A 457 10.49 -10.12 3.89
C SER A 457 10.50 -8.60 4.12
N ALA A 458 10.67 -7.80 3.06
CA ALA A 458 10.61 -6.35 3.17
C ALA A 458 9.21 -5.88 3.61
N ASP A 459 8.17 -6.45 3.02
CA ASP A 459 6.78 -6.15 3.38
C ASP A 459 6.45 -6.70 4.77
N ALA A 460 6.88 -7.92 5.08
CA ALA A 460 6.71 -8.52 6.42
C ALA A 460 7.30 -7.61 7.52
N ARG A 461 8.49 -7.05 7.30
CA ARG A 461 9.11 -6.08 8.23
C ARG A 461 8.26 -4.81 8.37
N ALA A 462 7.83 -4.20 7.27
CA ALA A 462 7.01 -2.99 7.32
C ALA A 462 5.68 -3.20 8.07
N LEU A 463 5.02 -4.35 7.84
CA LEU A 463 3.79 -4.72 8.55
C LEU A 463 4.04 -4.99 10.05
N ALA A 464 5.18 -5.58 10.40
CA ALA A 464 5.58 -5.79 11.78
C ALA A 464 5.85 -4.45 12.49
N VAL A 465 6.61 -3.54 11.87
CA VAL A 465 6.89 -2.20 12.39
C VAL A 465 5.61 -1.46 12.73
N GLU A 466 4.63 -1.42 11.83
CA GLU A 466 3.33 -0.77 12.11
C GLU A 466 2.64 -1.35 13.35
N GLY A 467 2.73 -2.68 13.55
CA GLY A 467 2.15 -3.35 14.72
C GLY A 467 2.93 -3.18 16.02
N LEU A 468 4.20 -2.79 15.93
CA LEU A 468 5.09 -2.59 17.07
C LEU A 468 5.12 -1.12 17.54
N LEU A 469 4.67 -0.18 16.72
CA LEU A 469 4.68 1.23 17.08
C LEU A 469 3.80 1.51 18.31
N PRO A 470 4.35 2.10 19.39
CA PRO A 470 3.56 2.43 20.56
C PRO A 470 2.50 3.47 20.21
N ALA A 471 1.30 3.36 20.79
CA ALA A 471 0.27 4.38 20.64
C ALA A 471 0.81 5.75 21.12
N PRO A 472 0.41 6.87 20.50
CA PRO A 472 0.79 8.18 21.01
C PRO A 472 0.26 8.36 22.44
N PRO A 473 0.99 9.11 23.29
CA PRO A 473 0.58 9.34 24.68
C PRO A 473 -0.82 9.96 24.70
N ALA A 474 -1.69 9.47 25.60
CA ALA A 474 -3.02 10.03 25.77
C ALA A 474 -2.92 11.51 26.18
N PRO A 475 -3.79 12.40 25.68
CA PRO A 475 -3.80 13.78 26.13
C PRO A 475 -4.01 13.83 27.65
N PRO A 476 -3.40 14.81 28.36
CA PRO A 476 -3.56 14.93 29.80
C PRO A 476 -5.05 15.05 30.14
N LYS A 477 -5.53 14.23 31.09
CA LYS A 477 -6.92 14.31 31.55
C LYS A 477 -7.19 15.75 32.02
N PRO A 478 -8.29 16.39 31.56
CA PRO A 478 -8.63 17.73 32.04
C PRO A 478 -8.73 17.71 33.56
N ALA A 479 -8.11 18.69 34.22
CA ALA A 479 -8.11 18.80 35.67
C ALA A 479 -9.55 18.68 36.21
N ALA A 480 -9.74 17.80 37.19
CA ALA A 480 -11.03 17.59 37.81
C ALA A 480 -11.58 18.94 38.30
N LYS A 481 -12.77 19.32 37.83
CA LYS A 481 -13.43 20.55 38.30
C LYS A 481 -13.56 20.47 39.82
N PRO A 482 -13.17 21.52 40.57
CA PRO A 482 -13.31 21.51 42.02
C PRO A 482 -14.76 21.27 42.40
N ALA A 483 -14.99 20.32 43.31
CA ALA A 483 -16.32 19.97 43.77
C ALA A 483 -17.05 21.22 44.30
N PRO A 484 -18.34 21.41 43.99
CA PRO A 484 -19.08 22.56 44.48
C PRO A 484 -19.13 22.50 46.01
N LYS A 485 -18.68 23.58 46.66
CA LYS A 485 -18.82 23.76 48.11
C LYS A 485 -20.31 23.68 48.45
N LYS A 486 -20.70 22.68 49.24
CA LYS A 486 -22.03 22.62 49.84
C LYS A 486 -22.20 23.86 50.73
N LYS A 487 -23.23 24.66 50.45
CA LYS A 487 -23.64 25.79 51.28
C LYS A 487 -24.37 25.29 52.51
#